data_AF-A0A087U003-F1
#
_entry.id   AF-A0A087U003-F1
#
_cell.length_a   1.000
_cell.length_b   1.000
_cell.length_c   1.000
_cell.angle_alpha   90.00
_cell.angle_beta   90.00
_cell.angle_gamma   90.00
#
_symmetry.space_group_name_H-M   'P 1'
#
loop_
_entity.id
_entity.type
_entity.pdbx_description
1 polymer ?
#
loop_
_entity_poly.entity_id
_entity_poly.type
_entity_poly.pdbx_seq_one_letter_code
_entity_poly.pdbx_strand_id
1 'polypeptide(L)'
;MSVGLGNIWRFPNIAYNNGGGAFLIPYLLLLFIIGRPLYYLELILGQFCSQGPIKMWRIVPAFKGVGYAQVISVSFILVFYNYLMALSVFYIFSSMQSCLPWTDCTYANHTVSQNGSAEDLLAPSEQF
;
A
#
# COMPACT_ATOMS: atom_id res chain seq x y z
N MET A 1 2.86 2.66 -11.98
CA MET A 1 2.87 1.51 -11.06
C MET A 1 1.43 1.16 -10.73
N SER A 2 0.89 0.05 -11.22
CA SER A 2 -0.52 -0.32 -11.01
C SER A 2 -0.73 -1.45 -10.00
N VAL A 3 0.36 -2.08 -9.55
CA VAL A 3 0.33 -3.17 -8.58
C VAL A 3 1.28 -2.79 -7.46
N GLY A 4 0.75 -2.67 -6.24
CA GLY A 4 1.51 -2.35 -5.03
C GLY A 4 1.05 -3.21 -3.86
N LEU A 5 1.84 -3.25 -2.79
CA LEU A 5 1.59 -4.08 -1.61
C LEU A 5 0.20 -3.79 -0.98
N GLY A 6 -0.29 -2.56 -1.11
CA GLY A 6 -1.63 -2.16 -0.68
C GLY A 6 -2.76 -2.93 -1.37
N ASN A 7 -2.61 -3.32 -2.65
CA ASN A 7 -3.63 -4.12 -3.34
C ASN A 7 -3.73 -5.54 -2.80
N ILE A 8 -2.67 -6.06 -2.18
CA ILE A 8 -2.63 -7.45 -1.71
C ILE A 8 -3.36 -7.61 -0.37
N TRP A 9 -3.29 -6.61 0.52
CA TRP A 9 -3.84 -6.73 1.88
C TRP A 9 -5.09 -5.87 2.15
N ARG A 10 -5.22 -4.71 1.48
CA ARG A 10 -6.39 -3.81 1.66
C ARG A 10 -7.60 -4.32 0.89
N PHE A 11 -7.38 -4.84 -0.33
CA PHE A 11 -8.45 -5.27 -1.21
C PHE A 11 -9.23 -6.48 -0.66
N PRO A 12 -8.58 -7.54 -0.12
CA PRO A 12 -9.31 -8.66 0.45
C PRO A 12 -10.11 -8.27 1.69
N ASN A 13 -9.54 -7.47 2.58
CA ASN A 13 -10.21 -7.00 3.80
C ASN A 13 -11.48 -6.18 3.51
N ILE A 14 -11.41 -5.27 2.54
CA ILE A 14 -12.58 -4.46 2.16
C ILE A 14 -13.63 -5.30 1.44
N ALA A 15 -13.21 -6.23 0.56
CA ALA A 15 -14.13 -7.12 -0.13
C ALA A 15 -14.87 -8.03 0.85
N TYR A 16 -14.16 -8.61 1.84
CA TYR A 16 -14.75 -9.49 2.84
C TYR A 16 -15.86 -8.79 3.64
N ASN A 17 -15.62 -7.56 4.12
CA ASN A 17 -16.60 -6.80 4.91
C ASN A 17 -17.79 -6.24 4.10
N ASN A 18 -17.73 -6.20 2.76
CA ASN A 18 -18.77 -5.59 1.91
C ASN A 18 -19.47 -6.61 0.98
N GLY A 19 -19.55 -7.88 1.39
CA GLY A 19 -20.28 -8.91 0.65
C GLY A 19 -19.45 -9.62 -0.42
N GLY A 20 -18.13 -9.69 -0.25
CA GLY A 20 -17.21 -10.46 -1.06
C GLY A 20 -17.18 -10.02 -2.53
N GLY A 21 -17.49 -10.94 -3.43
CA GLY A 21 -17.43 -10.72 -4.88
C GLY A 21 -18.43 -9.71 -5.44
N ALA A 22 -19.53 -9.41 -4.73
CA ALA A 22 -20.52 -8.43 -5.20
C ALA A 22 -19.98 -6.98 -5.17
N PHE A 23 -19.05 -6.68 -4.26
CA PHE A 23 -18.37 -5.38 -4.17
C PHE A 23 -17.40 -5.13 -5.35
N LEU A 24 -17.03 -6.17 -6.09
CA LEU A 24 -16.15 -6.07 -7.25
C LEU A 24 -16.79 -5.31 -8.42
N ILE A 25 -18.11 -5.46 -8.59
CA ILE A 25 -18.87 -4.87 -9.70
C ILE A 25 -18.83 -3.32 -9.65
N PRO A 26 -19.24 -2.66 -8.54
CA PRO A 26 -19.13 -1.20 -8.45
C PRO A 26 -17.68 -0.72 -8.46
N TYR A 27 -16.74 -1.48 -7.88
CA TYR A 27 -15.32 -1.15 -7.91
C TYR A 27 -14.76 -1.07 -9.32
N LEU A 28 -15.01 -2.09 -10.15
CA LEU A 28 -14.56 -2.11 -11.55
C LEU A 28 -15.25 -1.02 -12.37
N LEU A 29 -16.54 -0.79 -12.14
CA LEU A 29 -17.30 0.23 -12.87
C LEU A 29 -16.77 1.64 -12.57
N LEU A 30 -16.51 1.99 -11.31
CA LEU A 30 -15.89 3.26 -10.93
C LEU A 30 -14.44 3.37 -11.45
N LEU A 31 -13.69 2.26 -11.43
CA LEU A 31 -12.32 2.24 -11.94
C LEU A 31 -12.28 2.47 -13.46
N PHE A 32 -13.23 1.93 -14.23
CA PHE A 32 -13.32 2.17 -15.66
C PHE A 32 -13.90 3.56 -16.00
N ILE A 33 -14.91 4.03 -15.27
CA ILE A 33 -15.58 5.30 -15.58
C ILE A 33 -14.78 6.51 -15.09
N ILE A 34 -14.09 6.41 -13.96
CA ILE A 34 -13.37 7.55 -13.35
C ILE A 34 -11.87 7.30 -13.37
N GLY A 35 -11.43 6.11 -12.95
CA GLY A 35 -10.00 5.78 -12.81
C GLY A 35 -9.25 5.83 -14.15
N ARG A 36 -9.73 5.10 -15.15
CA ARG A 36 -9.13 5.04 -16.50
C ARG A 36 -9.06 6.43 -17.15
N PRO A 37 -10.13 7.23 -17.28
CA PRO A 37 -10.04 8.52 -17.94
C PRO A 37 -9.15 9.51 -17.19
N LEU A 38 -9.16 9.52 -15.86
CA LEU A 38 -8.28 10.39 -15.08
C LEU A 38 -6.80 10.01 -15.25
N TYR A 39 -6.50 8.72 -15.31
CA TYR A 39 -5.16 8.22 -15.61
C TYR A 39 -4.70 8.61 -17.02
N TYR A 40 -5.55 8.46 -18.02
CA TYR A 40 -5.23 8.89 -19.39
C TYR A 40 -5.06 10.40 -19.49
N LEU A 41 -5.89 11.19 -18.80
CA LEU A 41 -5.76 12.64 -18.76
C LEU A 41 -4.40 13.06 -18.21
N GLU A 42 -3.98 12.51 -17.07
CA GLU A 42 -2.65 12.78 -16.49
C GLU A 42 -1.51 12.38 -17.43
N LEU A 43 -1.62 11.20 -18.08
CA LEU A 43 -0.61 10.74 -19.04
C LEU A 43 -0.49 11.66 -20.25
N ILE A 44 -1.62 11.99 -20.87
CA ILE A 44 -1.68 12.85 -22.05
C ILE A 44 -1.13 14.24 -21.71
N LEU A 45 -1.53 14.79 -20.58
CA LEU A 45 -1.03 16.06 -20.05
C LEU A 45 0.49 16.04 -19.80
N GLY A 46 1.01 14.96 -19.21
CA GLY A 46 2.43 14.76 -18.99
C GLY A 46 3.23 14.66 -20.29
N GLN A 47 2.70 13.95 -21.29
CA GLN A 47 3.33 13.83 -22.62
C GLN A 47 3.31 15.17 -23.39
N PHE A 48 2.19 15.90 -23.37
CA PHE A 48 2.08 17.19 -24.06
C PHE A 48 2.96 18.28 -23.46
N CYS A 49 3.07 18.33 -22.14
CA CYS A 49 3.87 19.37 -21.49
C CYS A 49 5.37 19.08 -21.58
N SER A 50 5.79 17.82 -21.76
CA SER A 50 7.18 17.35 -21.83
C SER A 50 8.10 17.99 -20.76
N GLN A 51 7.50 18.38 -19.65
CA GLN A 51 8.10 19.13 -18.56
C GLN A 51 7.60 18.56 -17.24
N GLY A 52 8.39 18.75 -16.18
CA GLY A 52 8.04 18.22 -14.86
C GLY A 52 6.69 18.73 -14.33
N PRO A 53 6.08 18.01 -13.38
CA PRO A 53 4.72 18.26 -12.90
C PRO A 53 4.50 19.69 -12.36
N ILE A 54 5.54 20.33 -11.82
CA ILE A 54 5.46 21.72 -11.33
C ILE A 54 5.45 22.74 -12.48
N LYS A 55 6.19 22.46 -13.55
CA LYS A 55 6.42 23.39 -14.67
C LYS A 55 5.28 23.34 -15.70
N MET A 56 4.62 22.19 -15.79
CA MET A 56 3.39 21.98 -16.55
C MET A 56 2.27 22.97 -16.17
N TRP A 57 2.06 23.24 -14.88
CA TRP A 57 0.99 24.15 -14.41
C TRP A 57 1.26 25.64 -14.67
N ARG A 58 2.30 25.98 -15.44
CA ARG A 58 2.56 27.37 -15.85
C ARG A 58 1.51 27.90 -16.84
N ILE A 59 0.76 27.01 -17.50
CA ILE A 59 -0.34 27.34 -18.42
C ILE A 59 -1.59 27.80 -17.64
N VAL A 60 -1.84 27.24 -16.45
CA VAL A 60 -2.95 27.61 -15.56
C VAL A 60 -2.44 27.79 -14.12
N PRO A 61 -2.06 29.02 -13.72
CA PRO A 61 -1.38 29.26 -12.44
C PRO A 61 -2.24 28.93 -11.21
N ALA A 62 -3.57 28.87 -11.35
CA ALA A 62 -4.48 28.45 -10.27
C ALA A 62 -4.22 27.00 -9.79
N PHE A 63 -3.76 26.11 -10.68
CA PHE A 63 -3.49 24.70 -10.34
C PHE A 63 -2.03 24.43 -10.00
N LYS A 64 -1.19 25.46 -9.87
CA LYS A 64 0.22 25.30 -9.52
C LYS A 64 0.42 24.57 -8.18
N GLY A 65 -0.52 24.73 -7.24
CA GLY A 65 -0.54 24.01 -5.96
C GLY A 65 -0.69 22.49 -6.10
N VAL A 66 -1.39 22.01 -7.12
CA VAL A 66 -1.59 20.57 -7.37
C VAL A 66 -0.26 19.90 -7.72
N GLY A 67 0.56 20.56 -8.56
CA GLY A 67 1.90 20.05 -8.89
C GLY A 67 2.83 19.94 -7.68
N TYR A 68 2.80 20.90 -6.76
CA TYR A 68 3.58 20.81 -5.52
C TYR A 68 3.06 19.72 -4.59
N ALA A 69 1.73 19.63 -4.42
CA ALA A 69 1.11 18.57 -3.62
C ALA A 69 1.50 17.18 -4.16
N GLN A 70 1.47 16.99 -5.48
CA GLN A 70 1.88 15.73 -6.12
C GLN A 70 3.34 15.35 -5.80
N VAL A 71 4.27 16.31 -5.90
CA VAL A 71 5.68 16.05 -5.58
C VAL A 71 5.89 15.72 -4.10
N ILE A 72 5.21 16.45 -3.20
CA ILE A 72 5.28 16.20 -1.76
C ILE A 72 4.71 14.82 -1.42
N SER A 73 3.51 14.48 -1.92
CA SER A 73 2.88 13.17 -1.69
C SER A 73 3.76 12.02 -2.18
N VAL A 74 4.34 12.12 -3.37
CA VAL A 74 5.25 11.09 -3.91
C VAL A 74 6.50 10.97 -3.03
N SER A 75 7.03 12.08 -2.51
CA SER A 75 8.19 12.06 -1.61
C SER A 75 7.92 11.27 -0.33
N PHE A 76 6.76 11.47 0.31
CA PHE A 76 6.36 10.70 1.49
C PHE A 76 6.19 9.21 1.18
N ILE A 77 5.54 8.89 0.05
CA ILE A 77 5.32 7.51 -0.38
C ILE A 77 6.66 6.80 -0.62
N LEU A 78 7.64 7.48 -1.23
CA LEU A 78 8.97 6.91 -1.49
C LEU A 78 9.69 6.53 -0.20
N VAL A 79 9.65 7.38 0.83
CA VAL A 79 10.31 7.08 2.12
C VAL A 79 9.69 5.83 2.76
N PHE A 80 8.36 5.77 2.82
CA PHE A 80 7.64 4.62 3.36
C PHE A 80 7.89 3.33 2.56
N TYR A 81 7.85 3.40 1.23
CA TYR A 81 8.11 2.24 0.37
C TYR A 81 9.55 1.73 0.48
N ASN A 82 10.54 2.62 0.57
CA ASN A 82 11.93 2.20 0.76
C ASN A 82 12.12 1.43 2.08
N TYR A 83 11.46 1.89 3.15
CA TYR A 83 11.45 1.18 4.43
C TYR A 83 10.84 -0.24 4.31
N LEU A 84 9.67 -0.37 3.65
CA LEU A 84 9.06 -1.68 3.42
C LEU A 84 9.92 -2.59 2.56
N MET A 85 10.59 -2.05 1.53
CA MET A 85 11.51 -2.81 0.69
C MET A 85 12.69 -3.34 1.53
N ALA A 86 13.30 -2.51 2.36
CA ALA A 86 14.37 -2.94 3.27
C ALA A 86 13.90 -4.05 4.23
N LEU A 87 12.70 -3.91 4.79
CA LEU A 87 12.09 -4.91 5.67
C LEU A 87 11.86 -6.23 4.93
N SER A 88 11.31 -6.20 3.71
CA SER A 88 11.06 -7.40 2.91
C SER A 88 12.35 -8.16 2.59
N VAL A 89 13.42 -7.43 2.24
CA VAL A 89 14.75 -8.00 1.98
C VAL A 89 15.33 -8.63 3.25
N PHE A 90 15.20 -7.96 4.40
CA PHE A 90 15.61 -8.49 5.70
C PHE A 90 14.90 -9.82 6.06
N TYR A 91 13.59 -9.90 5.83
CA TYR A 91 12.82 -11.13 6.08
C TYR A 91 13.18 -12.25 5.11
N ILE A 92 13.46 -11.94 3.84
CA ILE A 92 13.92 -12.94 2.86
C ILE A 92 15.25 -13.56 3.32
N PHE A 93 16.23 -12.73 3.71
CA PHE A 93 17.51 -13.24 4.21
C PHE A 93 17.38 -14.00 5.54
N SER A 94 16.52 -13.52 6.45
CA SER A 94 16.26 -14.20 7.72
C SER A 94 15.50 -15.52 7.55
N SER A 95 14.77 -15.70 6.44
CA SER A 95 14.06 -16.93 6.10
C SER A 95 14.96 -18.02 5.52
N MET A 96 16.21 -17.71 5.15
CA MET A 96 17.16 -18.73 4.65
C MET A 96 17.81 -19.56 5.77
N GLN A 97 17.46 -19.26 7.02
CA GLN A 97 17.92 -20.02 8.20
C GLN A 97 17.06 -21.28 8.38
N SER A 98 17.68 -22.41 8.77
CA SER A 98 16.99 -23.71 8.91
C SER A 98 15.89 -23.74 9.98
N CYS A 99 16.04 -22.95 11.04
CA CYS A 99 14.98 -22.65 12.02
C CYS A 99 14.58 -21.19 11.86
N LEU A 100 13.28 -20.94 11.62
CA LEU A 100 12.75 -19.60 11.48
C LEU A 100 12.66 -18.93 12.86
N PRO A 101 13.19 -17.70 13.03
CA PRO A 101 13.29 -17.06 14.34
C PRO A 101 11.94 -16.66 14.94
N TRP A 102 10.86 -16.70 14.15
CA TRP A 102 9.48 -16.47 14.61
C TRP A 102 8.69 -17.77 14.86
N THR A 103 9.31 -18.95 14.71
CA THR A 103 8.69 -20.25 14.97
C THR A 103 8.89 -20.70 16.43
N ASP A 104 10.04 -20.39 17.03
CA ASP A 104 10.34 -20.75 18.40
C ASP A 104 10.21 -19.54 19.34
N CYS A 105 9.31 -19.65 20.33
CA CYS A 105 9.21 -18.71 21.45
C CYS A 105 10.35 -18.82 22.47
N THR A 106 11.53 -19.31 22.07
CA THR A 106 12.69 -19.55 22.96
C THR A 106 13.63 -18.35 23.06
N TYR A 107 13.52 -17.36 22.17
CA TYR A 107 14.31 -16.13 22.24
C TYR A 107 13.49 -14.97 22.81
N ALA A 108 12.98 -15.14 24.02
CA ALA A 108 12.57 -14.01 24.83
C ALA A 108 12.80 -14.35 26.31
N ASN A 109 13.98 -13.99 26.81
CA ASN A 109 14.14 -13.62 28.22
C ASN A 109 13.40 -12.29 28.51
N HIS A 110 12.16 -12.21 28.07
CA HIS A 110 11.15 -11.27 28.54
C HIS A 110 10.02 -12.16 29.02
N THR A 111 9.92 -12.24 30.33
CA THR A 111 8.87 -12.92 31.07
C THR A 111 7.49 -12.55 30.53
N VAL A 112 6.93 -13.38 29.65
CA VAL A 112 5.48 -13.55 29.53
C VAL A 112 5.23 -15.03 29.77
N SER A 113 4.68 -15.27 30.95
CA SER A 113 4.38 -16.57 31.52
C SER A 113 3.70 -17.51 30.53
N GLN A 114 4.24 -18.72 30.40
CA GLN A 114 3.60 -19.87 29.75
C GLN A 114 2.33 -20.35 30.48
N ASN A 115 1.35 -19.48 30.75
CA ASN A 115 0.12 -19.91 31.43
C ASN A 115 -1.13 -19.11 31.07
N GLY A 116 -1.28 -18.78 29.79
CA GLY A 116 -2.51 -18.19 29.26
C GLY A 116 -2.53 -18.27 27.76
N SER A 117 -3.38 -19.14 27.24
CA SER A 117 -4.08 -19.01 25.95
C SER A 117 -3.25 -18.50 24.77
N ALA A 118 -2.73 -19.43 23.96
CA ALA A 118 -2.30 -19.14 22.58
C ALA A 118 -3.43 -18.60 21.67
N GLU A 119 -4.62 -18.37 22.23
CA GLU A 119 -5.80 -17.78 21.60
C GLU A 119 -5.83 -16.23 21.69
N ASP A 120 -4.98 -15.58 22.52
CA ASP A 120 -5.07 -14.12 22.78
C ASP A 120 -4.11 -13.23 21.96
N LEU A 121 -3.23 -13.79 21.13
CA LEU A 121 -2.35 -13.02 20.22
C LEU A 121 -2.78 -13.05 18.74
N LEU A 122 -3.93 -13.65 18.45
CA LEU A 122 -4.64 -13.34 17.21
C LEU A 122 -5.17 -11.92 17.37
N ALA A 123 -4.65 -11.00 16.56
CA ALA A 123 -5.20 -9.65 16.45
C ALA A 123 -6.75 -9.77 16.33
N PRO A 124 -7.53 -9.08 17.18
CA PRO A 124 -8.99 -9.15 17.18
C PRO A 124 -9.65 -8.54 15.93
N SER A 125 -8.94 -8.50 14.79
CA SER A 125 -9.45 -8.05 13.49
C SER A 125 -9.65 -9.19 12.48
N GLU A 126 -9.39 -10.45 12.83
CA GLU A 126 -9.68 -11.63 11.98
C GLU A 126 -10.80 -12.52 12.56
N GLN A 127 -11.67 -11.94 13.41
CA GLN A 127 -12.93 -12.56 13.86
C GLN A 127 -14.10 -11.58 13.74
N PHE A 128 -14.33 -11.04 12.53
CA PHE A 128 -15.66 -10.76 12.00
C PHE A 128 -15.57 -10.66 10.49
#